data_AF-A0AAX3NB08-F1
#
_entry.id   AF-A0AAX3NB08-F1
#
_cell.length_a   1.000
_cell.length_b   1.000
_cell.length_c   1.000
_cell.angle_alpha   90.00
_cell.angle_beta   90.00
_cell.angle_gamma   90.00
#
_symmetry.space_group_name_H-M   'P 1'
#
loop_
_entity.id
_entity.type
_entity.pdbx_description
1 polymer ?
#
loop_
_entity_poly.entity_id
_entity_poly.type
_entity_poly.pdbx_seq_one_letter_code
_entity_poly.pdbx_strand_id
1 'polypeptide(L)'
;MTYYIKADKFFYPYHTRNGGYLEIKEGKFGKHRQEVSQDAEVKDYTGYWIAPGLVDTHIHGFDGADVMDGQSELLDKISQGLLRGGVTSWIATPLTGEHEHLREVCEVVGNYEPTATGAKIQGLFLEGPYFTSEHKGAQNPAYMSDPNVQEFEKWNQAAHGMIRKIAVAPEREGSIEFIRTLTKRGITVALGHSNATFAQATAAVEAGATVFVHTFNGMSPFNHREPGMVGAALSLPNTYAELICDGHHVHPTAAKILIQSKGAAHTVLITDAMRAAGMPDGDYMLGEFPVRVEGGAAHLKEGNSLAGSVLMLKDAIKNVVDWGIATPEEALMMASLTAAKSVNIDDRCGQIKEDYNADFIVLKSNMELSEVYVNGKQAMSS
;
A
#
# COMPACT_ATOMS: atom_id res chain seq x y z
N MET A 1 1.92 -5.87 30.22
CA MET A 1 1.39 -4.56 30.67
C MET A 1 0.02 -4.38 30.06
N THR A 2 -0.95 -3.94 30.86
CA THR A 2 -2.32 -3.70 30.42
C THR A 2 -2.67 -2.25 30.70
N TYR A 3 -3.17 -1.54 29.72
CA TYR A 3 -3.68 -0.18 29.86
C TYR A 3 -4.91 0.00 28.98
N TYR A 4 -5.62 1.11 29.14
CA TYR A 4 -6.82 1.43 28.37
C TYR A 4 -6.66 2.76 27.64
N ILE A 5 -7.23 2.83 26.44
CA ILE A 5 -7.28 4.06 25.63
C ILE A 5 -8.70 4.61 25.76
N LYS A 6 -8.83 5.86 26.23
CA LYS A 6 -10.08 6.61 26.21
C LYS A 6 -10.03 7.62 25.07
N ALA A 7 -11.03 7.64 24.19
CA ALA A 7 -11.08 8.57 23.07
C ALA A 7 -12.52 8.85 22.64
N ASP A 8 -12.74 9.89 21.82
CA ASP A 8 -14.08 10.27 21.39
C ASP A 8 -14.65 9.27 20.37
N LYS A 9 -13.79 8.65 19.56
CA LYS A 9 -14.20 7.73 18.49
C LYS A 9 -13.16 6.65 18.22
N PHE A 10 -13.63 5.45 17.93
CA PHE A 10 -12.83 4.29 17.54
C PHE A 10 -13.33 3.72 16.21
N PHE A 11 -12.44 3.53 15.25
CA PHE A 11 -12.75 2.96 13.94
C PHE A 11 -12.53 1.45 13.93
N TYR A 12 -13.61 0.68 13.83
CA TYR A 12 -13.60 -0.77 13.68
C TYR A 12 -13.86 -1.16 12.22
N PRO A 13 -13.61 -2.43 11.83
CA PRO A 13 -13.76 -2.89 10.45
C PRO A 13 -15.05 -2.52 9.72
N TYR A 14 -16.19 -2.54 10.43
CA TYR A 14 -17.51 -2.39 9.81
C TYR A 14 -18.42 -1.39 10.55
N HIS A 15 -17.90 -0.71 11.56
CA HIS A 15 -18.64 0.27 12.36
C HIS A 15 -17.68 1.20 13.11
N THR A 16 -18.21 2.26 13.71
CA THR A 16 -17.48 3.10 14.65
C THR A 16 -18.11 3.00 16.04
N ARG A 17 -17.31 3.24 17.08
CA ARG A 17 -17.80 3.38 18.46
C ARG A 17 -17.41 4.73 19.00
N ASN A 18 -18.35 5.43 19.63
CA ASN A 18 -18.09 6.72 20.27
C ASN A 18 -17.88 6.53 21.77
N GLY A 19 -16.86 7.17 22.33
CA GLY A 19 -16.50 7.06 23.74
C GLY A 19 -16.02 5.66 24.16
N GLY A 20 -15.91 5.46 25.47
CA GLY A 20 -15.48 4.21 26.08
C GLY A 20 -13.97 4.05 26.20
N TYR A 21 -13.56 2.80 26.46
CA TYR A 21 -12.18 2.43 26.78
C TYR A 21 -11.78 1.19 25.97
N LEU A 22 -10.76 1.32 25.12
CA LEU A 22 -10.16 0.19 24.40
C LEU A 22 -9.01 -0.39 25.21
N GLU A 23 -9.14 -1.64 25.65
CA GLU A 23 -8.09 -2.38 26.35
C GLU A 23 -6.92 -2.68 25.42
N ILE A 24 -5.70 -2.45 25.89
CA ILE A 24 -4.46 -2.91 25.28
C ILE A 24 -3.78 -3.83 26.29
N LYS A 25 -3.63 -5.10 25.94
CA LYS A 25 -3.05 -6.13 26.81
C LYS A 25 -1.88 -6.78 26.10
N GLU A 26 -0.68 -6.64 26.70
CA GLU A 26 0.54 -7.29 26.18
C GLU A 26 0.82 -6.97 24.71
N GLY A 27 0.56 -5.70 24.33
CA GLY A 27 0.78 -5.21 22.98
C GLY A 27 -0.27 -5.64 21.96
N LYS A 28 -1.39 -6.21 22.41
CA LYS A 28 -2.54 -6.60 21.59
C LYS A 28 -3.80 -5.83 21.95
N PHE A 29 -4.69 -5.68 20.99
CA PHE A 29 -6.04 -5.16 21.24
C PHE A 29 -6.83 -6.15 22.09
N GLY A 30 -7.48 -5.63 23.13
CA GLY A 30 -8.43 -6.34 23.96
C GLY A 30 -9.84 -5.79 23.77
N LYS A 31 -10.67 -5.95 24.81
CA LYS A 31 -12.08 -5.58 24.75
C LYS A 31 -12.28 -4.07 24.84
N HIS A 32 -13.29 -3.60 24.12
CA HIS A 32 -13.83 -2.26 24.31
C HIS A 32 -14.86 -2.28 25.44
N ARG A 33 -14.70 -1.40 26.42
CA ARG A 33 -15.51 -1.31 27.63
C ARG A 33 -16.14 0.07 27.78
N GLN A 34 -17.29 0.15 28.43
CA GLN A 34 -17.92 1.43 28.78
C GLN A 34 -17.29 2.05 30.03
N GLU A 35 -16.83 1.21 30.96
CA GLU A 35 -16.21 1.61 32.21
C GLU A 35 -15.00 0.71 32.48
N VAL A 36 -14.03 1.26 33.20
CA VAL A 36 -12.84 0.58 33.71
C VAL A 36 -12.73 0.85 35.21
N SER A 37 -11.94 0.03 35.93
CA SER A 37 -11.73 0.26 37.36
C SER A 37 -11.00 1.59 37.60
N GLN A 38 -11.20 2.22 38.77
CA GLN A 38 -10.61 3.53 39.08
C GLN A 38 -9.08 3.52 39.13
N ASP A 39 -8.49 2.35 39.38
CA ASP A 39 -7.05 2.08 39.42
C ASP A 39 -6.48 1.66 38.06
N ALA A 40 -7.30 1.57 37.00
CA ALA A 40 -6.83 1.22 35.68
C ALA A 40 -5.90 2.31 35.11
N GLU A 41 -4.80 1.89 34.48
CA GLU A 41 -3.95 2.79 33.71
C GLU A 41 -4.69 3.22 32.44
N VAL A 42 -4.99 4.52 32.33
CA VAL A 42 -5.73 5.09 31.19
C VAL A 42 -4.85 6.11 30.47
N LYS A 43 -4.72 5.94 29.16
CA LYS A 43 -4.26 6.98 28.24
C LYS A 43 -5.46 7.77 27.75
N ASP A 44 -5.58 9.02 28.19
CA ASP A 44 -6.70 9.89 27.88
C ASP A 44 -6.45 10.68 26.59
N TYR A 45 -7.16 10.30 25.53
CA TYR A 45 -7.22 10.93 24.22
C TYR A 45 -8.62 11.54 23.96
N THR A 46 -9.27 12.06 25.01
CA THR A 46 -10.50 12.86 24.84
C THR A 46 -10.24 13.98 23.82
N GLY A 47 -11.15 14.13 22.85
CA GLY A 47 -11.00 15.04 21.71
C GLY A 47 -10.31 14.46 20.47
N TYR A 48 -9.78 13.23 20.56
CA TYR A 48 -9.13 12.53 19.45
C TYR A 48 -9.90 11.28 19.02
N TRP A 49 -9.54 10.75 17.86
CA TRP A 49 -10.02 9.49 17.32
C TRP A 49 -8.91 8.45 17.24
N ILE A 50 -9.28 7.18 17.35
CA ILE A 50 -8.39 6.02 17.27
C ILE A 50 -8.76 5.18 16.06
N ALA A 51 -7.83 5.04 15.13
CA ALA A 51 -8.00 4.23 13.92
C ALA A 51 -6.94 3.12 13.87
N PRO A 52 -7.18 2.01 13.14
CA PRO A 52 -6.13 1.02 12.91
C PRO A 52 -4.92 1.67 12.24
N GLY A 53 -3.74 1.13 12.49
CA GLY A 53 -2.54 1.56 11.79
C GLY A 53 -2.70 1.40 10.28
N LEU A 54 -2.17 2.35 9.51
CA LEU A 54 -2.33 2.36 8.06
C LEU A 54 -1.48 1.26 7.41
N VAL A 55 -1.95 0.75 6.28
CA VAL A 55 -1.35 -0.34 5.54
C VAL A 55 -1.00 0.14 4.13
N ASP A 56 0.29 0.22 3.82
CA ASP A 56 0.76 0.61 2.48
C ASP A 56 1.17 -0.61 1.66
N THR A 57 0.38 -0.96 0.65
CA THR A 57 0.59 -2.18 -0.16
C THR A 57 1.41 -1.96 -1.42
N HIS A 58 1.88 -0.73 -1.64
CA HIS A 58 2.67 -0.37 -2.80
C HIS A 58 3.55 0.85 -2.46
N ILE A 59 4.82 0.57 -2.14
CA ILE A 59 5.81 1.57 -1.77
C ILE A 59 7.23 1.05 -2.07
N HIS A 60 8.02 1.89 -2.75
CA HIS A 60 9.39 1.57 -3.17
C HIS A 60 10.45 2.03 -2.18
N GLY A 61 10.26 3.20 -1.57
CA GLY A 61 11.29 3.81 -0.73
C GLY A 61 10.80 4.95 0.14
N PHE A 62 11.64 5.33 1.09
CA PHE A 62 11.39 6.42 2.04
C PHE A 62 12.71 6.87 2.68
N ASP A 63 12.83 8.14 3.08
CA ASP A 63 13.98 8.69 3.81
C ASP A 63 15.34 8.46 3.13
N GLY A 64 15.39 8.57 1.81
CA GLY A 64 16.58 8.39 0.99
C GLY A 64 16.99 6.93 0.79
N ALA A 65 16.20 5.97 1.27
CA ALA A 65 16.39 4.54 1.07
C ALA A 65 15.33 3.97 0.11
N ASP A 66 15.67 2.88 -0.58
CA ASP A 66 14.85 2.18 -1.56
C ASP A 66 14.96 0.67 -1.35
N VAL A 67 13.87 -0.06 -1.55
CA VAL A 67 13.86 -1.53 -1.45
C VAL A 67 14.84 -2.16 -2.44
N MET A 68 15.03 -1.53 -3.61
CA MET A 68 16.01 -1.97 -4.61
C MET A 68 17.46 -1.87 -4.15
N ASP A 69 17.77 -1.12 -3.08
CA ASP A 69 19.12 -1.00 -2.56
C ASP A 69 19.61 -2.33 -1.90
N GLY A 70 18.70 -3.26 -1.57
CA GLY A 70 19.04 -4.61 -1.13
C GLY A 70 19.82 -4.68 0.18
N GLN A 71 19.52 -3.79 1.14
CA GLN A 71 20.24 -3.68 2.42
C GLN A 71 19.29 -3.65 3.61
N SER A 72 19.50 -4.52 4.59
CA SER A 72 18.64 -4.65 5.78
C SER A 72 18.57 -3.38 6.61
N GLU A 73 19.68 -2.63 6.72
CA GLU A 73 19.74 -1.37 7.46
C GLU A 73 18.89 -0.28 6.81
N LEU A 74 18.80 -0.29 5.48
CA LEU A 74 17.97 0.64 4.71
C LEU A 74 16.48 0.26 4.80
N LEU A 75 16.14 -1.03 4.87
CA LEU A 75 14.77 -1.49 5.17
C LEU A 75 14.30 -1.04 6.56
N ASP A 76 15.19 -1.07 7.55
CA ASP A 76 14.88 -0.56 8.89
C ASP A 76 14.66 0.96 8.87
N LYS A 77 15.50 1.69 8.12
CA LYS A 77 15.33 3.13 7.92
C LYS A 77 13.96 3.47 7.32
N ILE A 78 13.54 2.74 6.28
CA ILE A 78 12.20 2.88 5.69
C ILE A 78 11.15 2.58 6.77
N SER A 79 11.24 1.43 7.44
CA SER A 79 10.26 1.02 8.47
C SER A 79 10.07 2.06 9.59
N GLN A 80 11.15 2.69 10.06
CA GLN A 80 11.06 3.76 11.06
C GLN A 80 10.48 5.04 10.47
N GLY A 81 10.87 5.40 9.24
CA GLY A 81 10.40 6.61 8.57
C GLY A 81 8.90 6.59 8.29
N LEU A 82 8.37 5.44 7.88
CA LEU A 82 6.96 5.24 7.52
C LEU A 82 5.97 5.54 8.65
N LEU A 83 6.41 5.47 9.91
CA LEU A 83 5.60 5.89 11.05
C LEU A 83 5.17 7.36 10.91
N ARG A 84 5.99 8.23 10.30
CA ARG A 84 5.62 9.63 10.05
C ARG A 84 4.42 9.79 9.10
N GLY A 85 4.18 8.78 8.27
CA GLY A 85 3.00 8.68 7.40
C GLY A 85 1.82 7.94 8.03
N GLY A 86 1.88 7.54 9.31
CA GLY A 86 0.84 6.76 9.98
C GLY A 86 0.84 5.26 9.62
N VAL A 87 1.81 4.82 8.84
CA VAL A 87 1.92 3.44 8.35
C VAL A 87 2.55 2.58 9.43
N THR A 88 1.87 1.48 9.80
CA THR A 88 2.38 0.49 10.77
C THR A 88 2.63 -0.87 10.12
N SER A 89 2.15 -1.06 8.89
CA SER A 89 2.35 -2.27 8.10
C SER A 89 2.54 -1.90 6.64
N TRP A 90 3.49 -2.51 5.96
CA TRP A 90 3.79 -2.18 4.58
C TRP A 90 4.25 -3.40 3.79
N ILE A 91 4.16 -3.30 2.46
CA ILE A 91 4.66 -4.30 1.52
C ILE A 91 5.87 -3.73 0.79
N ALA A 92 7.02 -4.37 0.95
CA ALA A 92 8.26 -3.93 0.30
C ALA A 92 8.15 -4.16 -1.22
N THR A 93 8.35 -3.10 -2.00
CA THR A 93 8.09 -3.12 -3.45
C THR A 93 9.37 -2.85 -4.26
N PRO A 94 10.14 -3.88 -4.67
CA PRO A 94 11.13 -3.70 -5.73
C PRO A 94 10.46 -3.34 -7.07
N LEU A 95 11.22 -2.62 -7.91
CA LEU A 95 10.87 -2.31 -9.30
C LEU A 95 11.22 -3.46 -10.24
N THR A 96 10.92 -3.30 -11.52
CA THR A 96 11.48 -4.12 -12.60
C THR A 96 13.01 -4.07 -12.56
N GLY A 97 13.66 -5.24 -12.45
CA GLY A 97 15.12 -5.38 -12.35
C GLY A 97 15.62 -6.70 -12.91
N GLU A 98 16.94 -6.86 -12.99
CA GLU A 98 17.57 -8.14 -13.35
C GLU A 98 17.11 -9.24 -12.39
N HIS A 99 16.84 -10.44 -12.92
CA HIS A 99 16.29 -11.54 -12.13
C HIS A 99 17.14 -11.92 -10.91
N GLU A 100 18.48 -11.88 -11.04
CA GLU A 100 19.38 -12.19 -9.92
C GLU A 100 19.34 -11.10 -8.85
N HIS A 101 19.33 -9.82 -9.24
CA HIS A 101 19.18 -8.71 -8.30
C HIS A 101 17.84 -8.78 -7.56
N LEU A 102 16.74 -9.11 -8.26
CA LEU A 102 15.44 -9.32 -7.63
C LEU A 102 15.46 -10.48 -6.63
N ARG A 103 16.20 -11.57 -6.93
CA ARG A 103 16.39 -12.70 -6.00
C ARG A 103 17.15 -12.25 -4.75
N GLU A 104 18.21 -11.45 -4.89
CA GLU A 104 18.98 -10.90 -3.78
C GLU A 104 18.13 -9.96 -2.91
N VAL A 105 17.34 -9.06 -3.51
CA VAL A 105 16.41 -8.20 -2.77
C VAL A 105 15.35 -9.03 -2.02
N CYS A 106 14.80 -10.07 -2.66
CA CYS A 106 13.88 -11.01 -2.02
C CYS A 106 14.53 -11.71 -0.82
N GLU A 107 15.78 -12.16 -0.95
CA GLU A 107 16.54 -12.78 0.14
C GLU A 107 16.76 -11.83 1.31
N VAL A 108 17.11 -10.57 1.04
CA VAL A 108 17.31 -9.55 2.09
C VAL A 108 16.02 -9.27 2.84
N VAL A 109 14.89 -9.11 2.13
CA VAL A 109 13.59 -8.88 2.78
C VAL A 109 13.11 -10.14 3.52
N GLY A 110 13.34 -11.33 2.97
CA GLY A 110 13.01 -12.62 3.62
C GLY A 110 13.81 -12.92 4.89
N ASN A 111 14.99 -12.31 5.02
CA ASN A 111 15.86 -12.39 6.20
C ASN A 111 15.77 -11.17 7.12
N TYR A 112 14.92 -10.18 6.80
CA TYR A 112 14.81 -8.97 7.59
C TYR A 112 14.12 -9.28 8.94
N GLU A 113 14.85 -9.01 10.02
CA GLU A 113 14.32 -9.08 11.38
C GLU A 113 13.87 -7.68 11.84
N PRO A 114 12.56 -7.45 12.04
CA PRO A 114 12.05 -6.13 12.34
C PRO A 114 12.51 -5.64 13.72
N THR A 115 12.80 -4.34 13.80
CA THR A 115 12.96 -3.67 15.08
C THR A 115 11.61 -3.55 15.80
N ALA A 116 11.63 -3.51 17.14
CA ALA A 116 10.41 -3.56 17.94
C ALA A 116 9.47 -2.34 17.78
N THR A 117 9.93 -1.26 17.15
CA THR A 117 9.22 0.04 17.07
C THR A 117 8.86 0.46 15.65
N GLY A 118 9.40 -0.15 14.60
CA GLY A 118 9.17 0.25 13.21
C GLY A 118 7.85 -0.27 12.62
N ALA A 119 7.46 0.28 11.46
CA ALA A 119 6.41 -0.29 10.64
C ALA A 119 6.80 -1.69 10.14
N LYS A 120 5.87 -2.64 10.15
CA LYS A 120 6.15 -4.05 9.89
C LYS A 120 6.09 -4.37 8.40
N ILE A 121 7.12 -5.01 7.87
CA ILE A 121 7.05 -5.63 6.54
C ILE A 121 6.09 -6.84 6.62
N GLN A 122 4.96 -6.77 5.92
CA GLN A 122 3.96 -7.85 5.87
C GLN A 122 4.08 -8.71 4.60
N GLY A 123 5.01 -8.38 3.72
CA GLY A 123 5.32 -9.13 2.52
C GLY A 123 6.07 -8.32 1.47
N LEU A 124 6.19 -8.93 0.29
CA LEU A 124 6.78 -8.35 -0.92
C LEU A 124 5.73 -8.16 -2.02
N PHE A 125 5.88 -7.08 -2.77
CA PHE A 125 5.20 -6.84 -4.03
C PHE A 125 6.24 -6.74 -5.13
N LEU A 126 6.25 -7.70 -6.06
CA LEU A 126 7.08 -7.58 -7.26
C LEU A 126 6.34 -6.74 -8.32
N GLU A 127 6.67 -5.45 -8.42
CA GLU A 127 6.14 -4.57 -9.47
C GLU A 127 6.91 -4.79 -10.78
N GLY A 128 6.58 -5.88 -11.47
CA GLY A 128 7.29 -6.36 -12.65
C GLY A 128 8.06 -7.65 -12.36
N PRO A 129 8.92 -8.12 -13.29
CA PRO A 129 9.33 -7.47 -14.54
C PRO A 129 8.39 -7.74 -15.74
N TYR A 130 7.21 -8.32 -15.51
CA TYR A 130 6.35 -8.85 -16.59
C TYR A 130 5.45 -7.80 -17.24
N PHE A 131 6.01 -6.66 -17.67
CA PHE A 131 5.31 -5.51 -18.25
C PHE A 131 5.60 -5.30 -19.73
N THR A 132 4.86 -4.42 -20.41
CA THR A 132 5.14 -4.02 -21.80
C THR A 132 5.73 -2.61 -21.87
N SER A 133 6.39 -2.29 -22.99
CA SER A 133 7.16 -1.04 -23.13
C SER A 133 6.29 0.19 -23.37
N GLU A 134 5.06 0.03 -23.86
CA GLU A 134 4.20 1.15 -24.26
C GLU A 134 3.74 2.01 -23.08
N HIS A 135 3.43 1.37 -21.93
CA HIS A 135 3.04 2.04 -20.69
C HIS A 135 4.04 1.79 -19.55
N LYS A 136 5.33 1.71 -19.89
CA LYS A 136 6.40 1.35 -18.95
C LYS A 136 6.59 2.32 -17.78
N GLY A 137 6.20 3.60 -17.93
CA GLY A 137 6.52 4.62 -16.92
C GLY A 137 8.02 4.61 -16.55
N ALA A 138 8.31 4.60 -15.24
CA ALA A 138 9.66 4.50 -14.69
C ALA A 138 10.16 3.04 -14.48
N GLN A 139 9.83 2.13 -15.41
CA GLN A 139 10.31 0.74 -15.41
C GLN A 139 11.32 0.52 -16.56
N ASN A 140 12.45 -0.14 -16.31
CA ASN A 140 13.47 -0.38 -17.34
C ASN A 140 13.03 -1.51 -18.29
N PRO A 141 12.78 -1.21 -19.59
CA PRO A 141 12.35 -2.22 -20.55
C PRO A 141 13.43 -3.28 -20.84
N ALA A 142 14.70 -3.03 -20.52
CA ALA A 142 15.79 -4.00 -20.71
C ALA A 142 15.62 -5.27 -19.85
N TYR A 143 14.89 -5.17 -18.74
CA TYR A 143 14.63 -6.31 -17.85
C TYR A 143 13.25 -6.93 -18.05
N MET A 144 12.40 -6.35 -18.91
CA MET A 144 11.05 -6.84 -19.10
C MET A 144 11.03 -8.16 -19.87
N SER A 145 10.27 -9.13 -19.36
CA SER A 145 10.17 -10.48 -19.91
C SER A 145 8.73 -11.01 -19.85
N ASP A 146 8.49 -12.15 -20.48
CA ASP A 146 7.19 -12.85 -20.34
C ASP A 146 7.12 -13.59 -18.99
N PRO A 147 5.93 -13.69 -18.37
CA PRO A 147 5.73 -14.35 -17.09
C PRO A 147 6.30 -15.76 -17.01
N ASN A 148 7.05 -16.04 -15.94
CA ASN A 148 7.68 -17.34 -15.74
C ASN A 148 7.49 -17.84 -14.31
N VAL A 149 6.70 -18.91 -14.15
CA VAL A 149 6.42 -19.51 -12.84
C VAL A 149 7.68 -20.04 -12.16
N GLN A 150 8.62 -20.62 -12.91
CA GLN A 150 9.85 -21.18 -12.32
C GLN A 150 10.75 -20.08 -11.78
N GLU A 151 10.81 -18.94 -12.46
CA GLU A 151 11.56 -17.79 -11.99
C GLU A 151 10.93 -17.17 -10.75
N PHE A 152 9.60 -17.00 -10.77
CA PHE A 152 8.85 -16.56 -9.59
C PHE A 152 9.13 -17.45 -8.36
N GLU A 153 9.18 -18.76 -8.52
CA GLU A 153 9.45 -19.66 -7.39
C GLU A 153 10.85 -19.48 -6.80
N LYS A 154 11.86 -19.09 -7.60
CA LYS A 154 13.18 -18.76 -7.06
C LYS A 154 13.12 -17.52 -6.17
N TRP A 155 12.42 -16.48 -6.62
CA TRP A 155 12.21 -15.26 -5.82
C TRP A 155 11.42 -15.57 -4.56
N ASN A 156 10.34 -16.34 -4.67
CA ASN A 156 9.49 -16.69 -3.53
C ASN A 156 10.22 -17.56 -2.51
N GLN A 157 11.08 -18.48 -2.98
CA GLN A 157 11.94 -19.28 -2.11
C GLN A 157 12.96 -18.40 -1.38
N ALA A 158 13.64 -17.49 -2.10
CA ALA A 158 14.59 -16.54 -1.51
C ALA A 158 13.90 -15.63 -0.46
N ALA A 159 12.68 -15.21 -0.74
CA ALA A 159 11.83 -14.43 0.16
C ALA A 159 11.21 -15.23 1.31
N HIS A 160 11.53 -16.52 1.48
CA HIS A 160 10.91 -17.38 2.49
C HIS A 160 9.37 -17.38 2.46
N GLY A 161 8.78 -17.27 1.26
CA GLY A 161 7.32 -17.23 1.07
C GLY A 161 6.67 -15.88 1.42
N MET A 162 7.45 -14.80 1.55
CA MET A 162 6.91 -13.48 1.87
C MET A 162 6.27 -12.74 0.68
N ILE A 163 6.38 -13.24 -0.55
CA ILE A 163 5.73 -12.59 -1.70
C ILE A 163 4.21 -12.70 -1.55
N ARG A 164 3.53 -11.55 -1.57
CA ARG A 164 2.06 -11.44 -1.47
C ARG A 164 1.43 -10.99 -2.76
N LYS A 165 2.14 -10.18 -3.54
CA LYS A 165 1.64 -9.52 -4.75
C LYS A 165 2.70 -9.59 -5.86
N ILE A 166 2.28 -9.78 -7.10
CA ILE A 166 3.11 -9.59 -8.29
C ILE A 166 2.28 -8.97 -9.41
N ALA A 167 2.87 -8.03 -10.15
CA ALA A 167 2.20 -7.36 -11.25
C ALA A 167 2.61 -7.91 -12.61
N VAL A 168 1.65 -7.97 -13.53
CA VAL A 168 1.82 -8.45 -14.90
C VAL A 168 0.97 -7.64 -15.86
N ALA A 169 1.48 -7.40 -17.06
CA ALA A 169 0.69 -6.87 -18.16
C ALA A 169 -0.13 -8.02 -18.81
N PRO A 170 -1.48 -7.94 -18.83
CA PRO A 170 -2.33 -9.01 -19.36
C PRO A 170 -1.98 -9.47 -20.78
N GLU A 171 -1.48 -8.59 -21.63
CA GLU A 171 -1.17 -8.86 -23.03
C GLU A 171 0.13 -9.65 -23.25
N ARG A 172 0.93 -9.90 -22.19
CA ARG A 172 2.13 -10.73 -22.26
C ARG A 172 1.83 -12.19 -22.55
N GLU A 173 2.73 -12.86 -23.27
CA GLU A 173 2.58 -14.28 -23.57
C GLU A 173 2.61 -15.11 -22.26
N GLY A 174 1.69 -16.06 -22.11
CA GLY A 174 1.63 -16.92 -20.92
C GLY A 174 1.01 -16.28 -19.66
N SER A 175 0.60 -15.00 -19.71
CA SER A 175 0.01 -14.26 -18.58
C SER A 175 -1.16 -15.01 -17.91
N ILE A 176 -2.09 -15.54 -18.71
CA ILE A 176 -3.29 -16.21 -18.22
C ILE A 176 -2.97 -17.46 -17.40
N GLU A 177 -2.05 -18.30 -17.86
CA GLU A 177 -1.66 -19.51 -17.13
C GLU A 177 -0.84 -19.18 -15.89
N PHE A 178 0.01 -18.17 -15.98
CA PHE A 178 0.75 -17.63 -14.85
C PHE A 178 -0.20 -17.14 -13.74
N ILE A 179 -1.20 -16.33 -14.09
CA ILE A 179 -2.23 -15.84 -13.16
C ILE A 179 -2.95 -17.01 -12.49
N ARG A 180 -3.45 -17.99 -13.25
CA ARG A 180 -4.14 -19.16 -12.69
C ARG A 180 -3.27 -19.97 -11.74
N THR A 181 -1.98 -20.07 -12.04
CA THR A 181 -1.04 -20.84 -11.23
C THR A 181 -0.76 -20.16 -9.89
N LEU A 182 -0.46 -18.86 -9.91
CA LEU A 182 -0.09 -18.12 -8.70
C LEU A 182 -1.28 -17.85 -7.78
N THR A 183 -2.45 -17.55 -8.34
CA THR A 183 -3.67 -17.32 -7.55
C THR A 183 -4.09 -18.57 -6.77
N LYS A 184 -3.95 -19.77 -7.35
CA LYS A 184 -4.14 -21.05 -6.63
C LYS A 184 -3.18 -21.26 -5.46
N ARG A 185 -2.03 -20.57 -5.47
CA ARG A 185 -1.03 -20.59 -4.38
C ARG A 185 -1.27 -19.48 -3.35
N GLY A 186 -2.35 -18.71 -3.47
CA GLY A 186 -2.67 -17.60 -2.58
C GLY A 186 -1.88 -16.32 -2.85
N ILE A 187 -1.16 -16.25 -3.98
CA ILE A 187 -0.46 -15.03 -4.40
C ILE A 187 -1.45 -14.12 -5.13
N THR A 188 -1.48 -12.85 -4.75
CA THR A 188 -2.28 -11.84 -5.43
C THR A 188 -1.59 -11.47 -6.74
N VAL A 189 -2.30 -11.58 -7.86
CA VAL A 189 -1.80 -11.11 -9.14
C VAL A 189 -2.48 -9.80 -9.51
N ALA A 190 -1.67 -8.78 -9.73
CA ALA A 190 -2.08 -7.42 -10.06
C ALA A 190 -1.83 -7.11 -11.54
N LEU A 191 -2.62 -6.20 -12.11
CA LEU A 191 -2.54 -5.78 -13.50
C LEU A 191 -2.09 -4.32 -13.56
N GLY A 192 -1.01 -4.04 -14.29
CA GLY A 192 -0.41 -2.70 -14.38
C GLY A 192 0.60 -2.62 -15.52
N HIS A 193 1.06 -1.40 -15.84
CA HIS A 193 2.05 -1.13 -16.88
C HIS A 193 1.75 -1.86 -18.21
N SER A 194 0.55 -1.60 -18.73
CA SER A 194 -0.08 -2.42 -19.75
C SER A 194 -0.86 -1.59 -20.76
N ASN A 195 -0.75 -1.99 -22.04
CA ASN A 195 -1.60 -1.50 -23.12
C ASN A 195 -2.78 -2.45 -23.43
N ALA A 196 -3.14 -3.35 -22.51
CA ALA A 196 -4.15 -4.35 -22.76
C ALA A 196 -5.50 -3.72 -23.14
N THR A 197 -6.19 -4.40 -24.04
CA THR A 197 -7.61 -4.17 -24.33
C THR A 197 -8.46 -4.56 -23.13
N PHE A 198 -9.71 -4.07 -23.10
CA PHE A 198 -10.66 -4.47 -22.06
C PHE A 198 -10.86 -6.00 -22.03
N ALA A 199 -10.88 -6.65 -23.21
CA ALA A 199 -11.04 -8.10 -23.33
C ALA A 199 -9.87 -8.88 -22.71
N GLN A 200 -8.63 -8.43 -22.92
CA GLN A 200 -7.45 -9.05 -22.31
C GLN A 200 -7.45 -8.87 -20.78
N ALA A 201 -7.78 -7.68 -20.29
CA ALA A 201 -7.92 -7.43 -18.86
C ALA A 201 -9.02 -8.30 -18.23
N THR A 202 -10.15 -8.45 -18.91
CA THR A 202 -11.25 -9.34 -18.48
C THR A 202 -10.78 -10.79 -18.38
N ALA A 203 -10.08 -11.30 -19.39
CA ALA A 203 -9.54 -12.66 -19.37
C ALA A 203 -8.56 -12.88 -18.21
N ALA A 204 -7.74 -11.86 -17.89
CA ALA A 204 -6.82 -11.91 -16.75
C ALA A 204 -7.56 -11.93 -15.40
N VAL A 205 -8.64 -11.16 -15.25
CA VAL A 205 -9.50 -11.20 -14.05
C VAL A 205 -10.22 -12.55 -13.93
N GLU A 206 -10.76 -13.09 -15.03
CA GLU A 206 -11.35 -14.44 -15.06
C GLU A 206 -10.34 -15.54 -14.73
N ALA A 207 -9.06 -15.32 -15.04
CA ALA A 207 -7.96 -16.20 -14.67
C ALA A 207 -7.60 -16.11 -13.17
N GLY A 208 -8.04 -15.06 -12.48
CA GLY A 208 -7.90 -14.88 -11.04
C GLY A 208 -7.16 -13.60 -10.60
N ALA A 209 -6.77 -12.71 -11.51
CA ALA A 209 -6.18 -11.43 -11.12
C ALA A 209 -7.19 -10.54 -10.40
N THR A 210 -6.79 -9.88 -9.31
CA THR A 210 -7.73 -9.18 -8.41
C THR A 210 -7.37 -7.74 -8.12
N VAL A 211 -6.22 -7.23 -8.56
CA VAL A 211 -5.77 -5.85 -8.27
C VAL A 211 -5.41 -5.14 -9.57
N PHE A 212 -5.83 -3.88 -9.70
CA PHE A 212 -5.31 -2.94 -10.70
C PHE A 212 -4.32 -1.99 -10.01
N VAL A 213 -3.06 -2.00 -10.46
CA VAL A 213 -1.96 -1.20 -9.89
C VAL A 213 -2.16 0.27 -10.23
N HIS A 214 -1.94 1.18 -9.26
CA HIS A 214 -2.04 2.66 -9.39
C HIS A 214 -2.96 3.17 -10.51
N THR A 215 -4.23 2.76 -10.46
CA THR A 215 -5.24 2.94 -11.52
C THR A 215 -5.17 4.31 -12.17
N PHE A 216 -5.28 4.34 -13.51
CA PHE A 216 -5.00 5.45 -14.43
C PHE A 216 -3.54 5.56 -14.88
N ASN A 217 -2.58 5.26 -14.00
CA ASN A 217 -1.15 5.42 -14.30
C ASN A 217 -0.61 4.15 -14.98
N GLY A 218 0.22 4.31 -16.02
CA GLY A 218 0.78 3.16 -16.75
C GLY A 218 -0.28 2.24 -17.37
N MET A 219 -1.42 2.77 -17.82
CA MET A 219 -2.54 1.99 -18.35
C MET A 219 -3.05 2.54 -19.69
N SER A 220 -3.52 1.64 -20.56
CA SER A 220 -4.33 2.04 -21.71
C SER A 220 -5.56 2.86 -21.25
N PRO A 221 -5.82 4.03 -21.89
CA PRO A 221 -6.81 4.98 -21.42
C PRO A 221 -8.23 4.49 -21.67
N PHE A 222 -9.20 5.12 -20.99
CA PHE A 222 -10.61 4.85 -21.21
C PHE A 222 -11.12 5.48 -22.51
N ASN A 223 -11.74 4.66 -23.37
CA ASN A 223 -12.55 5.10 -24.51
C ASN A 223 -13.90 4.38 -24.50
N HIS A 224 -14.99 5.06 -24.89
CA HIS A 224 -16.34 4.47 -24.86
C HIS A 224 -16.55 3.28 -25.81
N ARG A 225 -15.70 3.10 -26.82
CA ARG A 225 -15.74 1.95 -27.75
C ARG A 225 -14.73 0.86 -27.40
N GLU A 226 -13.61 1.24 -26.80
CA GLU A 226 -12.56 0.33 -26.33
C GLU A 226 -12.13 0.80 -24.92
N PRO A 227 -12.76 0.28 -23.86
CA PRO A 227 -12.57 0.83 -22.52
C PRO A 227 -11.15 0.67 -21.95
N GLY A 228 -10.34 -0.24 -22.51
CA GLY A 228 -8.95 -0.48 -22.09
C GLY A 228 -8.82 -0.92 -20.63
N MET A 229 -7.61 -0.76 -20.09
CA MET A 229 -7.26 -1.08 -18.72
C MET A 229 -8.00 -0.20 -17.71
N VAL A 230 -8.13 1.11 -17.98
CA VAL A 230 -8.87 2.01 -17.09
C VAL A 230 -10.35 1.62 -17.01
N GLY A 231 -10.99 1.29 -18.14
CA GLY A 231 -12.36 0.81 -18.15
C GLY A 231 -12.53 -0.52 -17.41
N ALA A 232 -11.57 -1.43 -17.53
CA ALA A 232 -11.54 -2.68 -16.78
C ALA A 232 -11.42 -2.43 -15.27
N ALA A 233 -10.49 -1.58 -14.85
CA ALA A 233 -10.32 -1.18 -13.46
C ALA A 233 -11.60 -0.57 -12.87
N LEU A 234 -12.32 0.26 -13.64
CA LEU A 234 -13.56 0.91 -13.17
C LEU A 234 -14.75 -0.05 -13.04
N SER A 235 -14.84 -1.07 -13.89
CA SER A 235 -16.11 -1.81 -14.09
C SER A 235 -16.07 -3.30 -13.75
N LEU A 236 -14.89 -3.94 -13.75
CA LEU A 236 -14.83 -5.37 -13.44
C LEU A 236 -15.08 -5.61 -11.93
N PRO A 237 -16.00 -6.52 -11.59
CA PRO A 237 -16.40 -6.79 -10.21
C PRO A 237 -15.33 -7.61 -9.47
N ASN A 238 -15.40 -7.61 -8.13
CA ASN A 238 -14.53 -8.40 -7.25
C ASN A 238 -13.02 -8.13 -7.43
N THR A 239 -12.67 -6.93 -7.91
CA THR A 239 -11.28 -6.47 -8.01
C THR A 239 -11.08 -5.19 -7.21
N TYR A 240 -9.85 -4.98 -6.76
CA TYR A 240 -9.39 -3.77 -6.10
C TYR A 240 -8.72 -2.83 -7.10
N ALA A 241 -8.85 -1.54 -6.86
CA ALA A 241 -8.17 -0.50 -7.61
C ALA A 241 -7.26 0.29 -6.67
N GLU A 242 -5.95 0.19 -6.88
CA GLU A 242 -4.98 1.04 -6.20
C GLU A 242 -5.08 2.48 -6.71
N LEU A 243 -4.92 3.46 -5.83
CA LEU A 243 -5.07 4.87 -6.13
C LEU A 243 -4.08 5.72 -5.32
N ILE A 244 -3.33 6.55 -6.04
CA ILE A 244 -2.40 7.55 -5.48
C ILE A 244 -3.15 8.88 -5.36
N CYS A 245 -3.43 9.32 -4.13
CA CYS A 245 -4.22 10.53 -3.85
C CYS A 245 -3.33 11.72 -3.45
N ASP A 246 -2.38 12.10 -4.31
CA ASP A 246 -1.53 13.28 -4.12
C ASP A 246 -1.98 14.52 -4.91
N GLY A 247 -2.93 14.35 -5.84
CA GLY A 247 -3.40 15.42 -6.73
C GLY A 247 -2.48 15.70 -7.92
N HIS A 248 -1.35 15.00 -8.04
CA HIS A 248 -0.39 15.08 -9.14
C HIS A 248 -0.57 13.90 -10.10
N HIS A 249 -0.61 12.67 -9.57
CA HIS A 249 -0.84 11.46 -10.35
C HIS A 249 -2.28 11.40 -10.86
N VAL A 250 -3.24 11.67 -9.96
CA VAL A 250 -4.66 11.58 -10.28
C VAL A 250 -5.37 12.85 -9.86
N HIS A 251 -5.99 13.50 -10.85
CA HIS A 251 -6.84 14.66 -10.59
C HIS A 251 -7.99 14.29 -9.63
N PRO A 252 -8.37 15.12 -8.64
CA PRO A 252 -9.39 14.78 -7.64
C PRO A 252 -10.73 14.32 -8.25
N THR A 253 -11.13 14.87 -9.41
CA THR A 253 -12.32 14.40 -10.14
C THR A 253 -12.21 12.96 -10.64
N ALA A 254 -11.03 12.54 -11.12
CA ALA A 254 -10.80 11.16 -11.56
C ALA A 254 -10.77 10.20 -10.36
N ALA A 255 -10.14 10.60 -9.25
CA ALA A 255 -10.18 9.87 -7.99
C ALA A 255 -11.63 9.67 -7.51
N LYS A 256 -12.46 10.72 -7.59
CA LYS A 256 -13.89 10.65 -7.27
C LYS A 256 -14.63 9.64 -8.14
N ILE A 257 -14.40 9.65 -9.45
CA ILE A 257 -15.02 8.69 -10.38
C ILE A 257 -14.66 7.26 -9.99
N LEU A 258 -13.38 6.99 -9.71
CA LEU A 258 -12.93 5.66 -9.32
C LEU A 258 -13.54 5.21 -7.99
N ILE A 259 -13.47 6.05 -6.96
CA ILE A 259 -14.03 5.74 -5.62
C ILE A 259 -15.54 5.53 -5.70
N GLN A 260 -16.26 6.31 -6.48
CA GLN A 260 -17.71 6.12 -6.68
C GLN A 260 -18.04 4.85 -7.46
N SER A 261 -17.18 4.44 -8.40
CA SER A 261 -17.39 3.24 -9.21
C SER A 261 -17.07 1.96 -8.45
N LYS A 262 -15.98 1.94 -7.67
CA LYS A 262 -15.51 0.77 -6.92
C LYS A 262 -16.07 0.69 -5.50
N GLY A 263 -16.30 1.83 -4.87
CA GLY A 263 -16.60 1.95 -3.44
C GLY A 263 -15.36 1.75 -2.56
N ALA A 264 -15.42 2.26 -1.33
CA ALA A 264 -14.29 2.23 -0.37
C ALA A 264 -13.81 0.81 -0.01
N ALA A 265 -14.67 -0.20 -0.16
CA ALA A 265 -14.31 -1.60 0.07
C ALA A 265 -13.46 -2.21 -1.07
N HIS A 266 -13.33 -1.53 -2.21
CA HIS A 266 -12.57 -1.98 -3.38
C HIS A 266 -11.61 -0.91 -3.94
N THR A 267 -11.45 0.23 -3.26
CA THR A 267 -10.39 1.19 -3.55
C THR A 267 -9.32 1.09 -2.48
N VAL A 268 -8.06 0.97 -2.90
CA VAL A 268 -6.89 0.85 -2.03
C VAL A 268 -6.08 2.14 -2.16
N LEU A 269 -5.97 2.90 -1.07
CA LEU A 269 -5.05 4.04 -1.06
C LEU A 269 -3.63 3.50 -0.88
N ILE A 270 -2.74 3.89 -1.79
CA ILE A 270 -1.32 3.58 -1.76
C ILE A 270 -0.51 4.87 -1.85
N THR A 271 0.77 4.81 -1.50
CA THR A 271 1.66 5.94 -1.75
C THR A 271 2.33 5.86 -3.12
N ASP A 272 2.76 4.66 -3.54
CA ASP A 272 3.76 4.53 -4.60
C ASP A 272 5.00 5.40 -4.30
N ALA A 273 5.31 5.57 -3.00
CA ALA A 273 6.36 6.49 -2.58
C ALA A 273 7.73 5.93 -2.96
N MET A 274 8.59 6.83 -3.42
CA MET A 274 9.98 6.53 -3.73
C MET A 274 10.93 7.15 -2.70
N ARG A 275 12.23 6.86 -2.79
CA ARG A 275 13.24 7.22 -1.78
C ARG A 275 13.23 8.71 -1.35
N ALA A 276 12.71 9.63 -2.15
CA ALA A 276 12.61 11.03 -1.80
C ALA A 276 11.44 11.36 -0.86
N ALA A 277 10.49 10.45 -0.64
CA ALA A 277 9.45 10.64 0.36
C ALA A 277 10.08 10.84 1.76
N GLY A 278 9.68 11.90 2.46
CA GLY A 278 10.29 12.30 3.73
C GLY A 278 11.57 13.12 3.62
N MET A 279 12.06 13.38 2.40
CA MET A 279 13.25 14.19 2.10
C MET A 279 12.88 15.56 1.51
N PRO A 280 13.76 16.58 1.57
CA PRO A 280 13.53 17.86 0.90
C PRO A 280 13.53 17.74 -0.63
N ASP A 281 13.03 18.76 -1.32
CA ASP A 281 13.14 18.88 -2.78
C ASP A 281 14.60 18.75 -3.24
N GLY A 282 14.83 18.04 -4.34
CA GLY A 282 16.17 17.68 -4.77
C GLY A 282 16.25 16.65 -5.88
N ASP A 283 17.47 16.15 -6.11
CA ASP A 283 17.75 15.11 -7.10
C ASP A 283 17.94 13.76 -6.40
N TYR A 284 17.27 12.74 -6.94
CA TYR A 284 17.22 11.39 -6.39
C TYR A 284 17.28 10.34 -7.51
N MET A 285 17.24 9.07 -7.11
CA MET A 285 17.14 7.92 -8.02
C MET A 285 15.86 7.14 -7.71
N LEU A 286 15.18 6.61 -8.71
CA LEU A 286 14.17 5.55 -8.55
C LEU A 286 14.72 4.32 -9.29
N GLY A 287 15.19 3.32 -8.54
CA GLY A 287 16.07 2.30 -9.12
C GLY A 287 17.26 2.94 -9.83
N GLU A 288 17.35 2.75 -11.15
CA GLU A 288 18.39 3.32 -12.02
C GLU A 288 18.01 4.67 -12.66
N PHE A 289 16.81 5.18 -12.44
CA PHE A 289 16.31 6.38 -13.10
C PHE A 289 16.59 7.66 -12.30
N PRO A 290 17.25 8.68 -12.90
CA PRO A 290 17.39 9.99 -12.27
C PRO A 290 16.05 10.72 -12.17
N VAL A 291 15.69 11.12 -10.96
CA VAL A 291 14.42 11.79 -10.62
C VAL A 291 14.71 13.17 -10.02
N ARG A 292 13.88 14.15 -10.37
CA ARG A 292 13.82 15.47 -9.74
C ARG A 292 12.54 15.57 -8.93
N VAL A 293 12.66 15.94 -7.65
CA VAL A 293 11.53 16.29 -6.80
C VAL A 293 11.46 17.80 -6.65
N GLU A 294 10.30 18.35 -6.99
CA GLU A 294 9.99 19.77 -6.84
C GLU A 294 8.49 19.95 -6.64
N GLY A 295 8.09 20.75 -5.65
CA GLY A 295 6.69 21.15 -5.48
C GLY A 295 5.73 20.00 -5.20
N GLY A 296 6.20 18.95 -4.50
CA GLY A 296 5.39 17.80 -4.09
C GLY A 296 5.27 16.67 -5.11
N ALA A 297 5.96 16.75 -6.25
CA ALA A 297 5.93 15.73 -7.30
C ALA A 297 7.33 15.26 -7.72
N ALA A 298 7.45 13.97 -8.04
CA ALA A 298 8.68 13.34 -8.50
C ALA A 298 8.59 13.08 -10.02
N HIS A 299 9.51 13.65 -10.79
CA HIS A 299 9.56 13.50 -12.24
C HIS A 299 10.89 12.92 -12.71
N LEU A 300 10.86 12.03 -13.70
CA LEU A 300 12.05 11.63 -14.44
C LEU A 300 12.73 12.87 -15.03
N LYS A 301 14.04 12.98 -14.88
CA LYS A 301 14.83 14.04 -15.54
C LYS A 301 14.75 13.93 -17.06
N GLU A 302 14.58 12.71 -17.57
CA GLU A 302 14.31 12.44 -18.98
C GLU A 302 12.79 12.32 -19.22
N GLY A 303 12.25 13.07 -20.17
CA GLY A 303 10.84 12.95 -20.59
C GLY A 303 9.79 13.49 -19.60
N ASN A 304 10.19 13.93 -18.40
CA ASN A 304 9.33 14.60 -17.41
C ASN A 304 8.06 13.81 -17.02
N SER A 305 8.11 12.47 -17.11
CA SER A 305 7.02 11.61 -16.62
C SER A 305 7.12 11.48 -15.10
N LEU A 306 5.98 11.29 -14.41
CA LEU A 306 5.97 10.99 -12.98
C LEU A 306 6.71 9.66 -12.71
N ALA A 307 7.42 9.60 -11.58
CA ALA A 307 8.29 8.48 -11.20
C ALA A 307 8.16 8.19 -9.70
N GLY A 308 7.17 7.37 -9.36
CA GLY A 308 6.71 7.23 -7.98
C GLY A 308 6.19 8.56 -7.43
N SER A 309 5.95 8.61 -6.13
CA SER A 309 5.48 9.81 -5.42
C SER A 309 6.37 10.17 -4.23
N VAL A 310 6.07 11.32 -3.62
CA VAL A 310 6.56 11.69 -2.28
C VAL A 310 5.41 11.77 -1.27
N LEU A 311 4.28 11.11 -1.57
CA LEU A 311 3.07 11.09 -0.77
C LEU A 311 3.30 10.34 0.54
N MET A 312 2.77 10.87 1.65
CA MET A 312 2.60 10.09 2.89
C MET A 312 1.17 9.56 2.97
N LEU A 313 0.97 8.33 3.45
CA LEU A 313 -0.36 7.72 3.46
C LEU A 313 -1.37 8.46 4.35
N LYS A 314 -0.92 9.10 5.45
CA LYS A 314 -1.73 10.05 6.25
C LYS A 314 -2.28 11.21 5.42
N ASP A 315 -1.53 11.66 4.41
CA ASP A 315 -1.94 12.78 3.56
C ASP A 315 -2.92 12.27 2.50
N ALA A 316 -2.76 11.03 2.01
CA ALA A 316 -3.74 10.40 1.11
C ALA A 316 -5.15 10.30 1.75
N ILE A 317 -5.25 9.85 3.01
CA ILE A 317 -6.55 9.77 3.72
C ILE A 317 -7.12 11.17 4.00
N LYS A 318 -6.26 12.16 4.29
CA LYS A 318 -6.69 13.53 4.53
C LYS A 318 -7.18 14.19 3.24
N ASN A 319 -6.46 13.99 2.14
CA ASN A 319 -6.78 14.54 0.83
C ASN A 319 -8.18 14.12 0.37
N VAL A 320 -8.52 12.82 0.40
CA VAL A 320 -9.85 12.37 -0.05
C VAL A 320 -11.00 12.89 0.81
N VAL A 321 -10.75 13.18 2.09
CA VAL A 321 -11.73 13.81 2.99
C VAL A 321 -11.84 15.30 2.69
N ASP A 322 -10.72 16.01 2.60
CA ASP A 322 -10.68 17.46 2.34
C ASP A 322 -11.23 17.81 0.94
N TRP A 323 -11.06 16.92 -0.04
CA TRP A 323 -11.65 17.03 -1.38
C TRP A 323 -13.16 16.72 -1.40
N GLY A 324 -13.74 16.28 -0.28
CA GLY A 324 -15.15 15.91 -0.17
C GLY A 324 -15.52 14.68 -1.01
N ILE A 325 -14.57 13.75 -1.20
CA ILE A 325 -14.76 12.53 -1.99
C ILE A 325 -15.18 11.35 -1.10
N ALA A 326 -14.65 11.28 0.12
CA ALA A 326 -14.88 10.19 1.06
C ALA A 326 -15.13 10.71 2.48
N THR A 327 -15.85 9.95 3.30
CA THR A 327 -15.92 10.20 4.75
C THR A 327 -14.62 9.75 5.45
N PRO A 328 -14.35 10.19 6.69
CA PRO A 328 -13.24 9.65 7.49
C PRO A 328 -13.23 8.12 7.60
N GLU A 329 -14.39 7.48 7.77
CA GLU A 329 -14.54 6.03 7.83
C GLU A 329 -14.12 5.36 6.52
N GLU A 330 -14.56 5.89 5.39
CA GLU A 330 -14.21 5.38 4.06
C GLU A 330 -12.72 5.56 3.77
N ALA A 331 -12.17 6.74 4.06
CA ALA A 331 -10.75 7.04 3.85
C ALA A 331 -9.85 6.09 4.66
N LEU A 332 -10.16 5.89 5.95
CA LEU A 332 -9.43 4.97 6.81
C LEU A 332 -9.60 3.53 6.37
N MET A 333 -10.79 3.11 5.94
CA MET A 333 -11.02 1.78 5.40
C MET A 333 -10.15 1.51 4.16
N MET A 334 -10.10 2.46 3.21
CA MET A 334 -9.30 2.33 1.97
C MET A 334 -7.79 2.21 2.25
N ALA A 335 -7.28 2.84 3.31
CA ALA A 335 -5.86 2.83 3.71
C ALA A 335 -5.51 1.85 4.84
N SER A 336 -6.44 0.98 5.25
CA SER A 336 -6.19 -0.04 6.30
C SER A 336 -6.79 -1.39 5.93
N LEU A 337 -8.07 -1.62 6.22
CA LEU A 337 -8.72 -2.92 6.02
C LEU A 337 -8.79 -3.31 4.54
N THR A 338 -9.19 -2.39 3.66
CA THR A 338 -9.27 -2.66 2.21
C THR A 338 -7.89 -2.93 1.63
N ALA A 339 -6.88 -2.15 2.03
CA ALA A 339 -5.49 -2.38 1.67
C ALA A 339 -5.02 -3.78 2.12
N ALA A 340 -5.21 -4.14 3.39
CA ALA A 340 -4.84 -5.45 3.91
C ALA A 340 -5.56 -6.62 3.20
N LYS A 341 -6.87 -6.47 2.93
CA LYS A 341 -7.65 -7.47 2.19
C LYS A 341 -7.22 -7.63 0.74
N SER A 342 -6.78 -6.55 0.09
CA SER A 342 -6.37 -6.59 -1.32
C SER A 342 -5.20 -7.53 -1.59
N VAL A 343 -4.39 -7.83 -0.55
CA VAL A 343 -3.23 -8.73 -0.63
C VAL A 343 -3.27 -9.87 0.40
N ASN A 344 -4.46 -10.17 0.95
CA ASN A 344 -4.70 -11.28 1.89
C ASN A 344 -3.86 -11.26 3.17
N ILE A 345 -3.70 -10.08 3.78
CA ILE A 345 -2.99 -9.89 5.08
C ILE A 345 -3.90 -9.28 6.16
N ASP A 346 -5.22 -9.28 5.97
CA ASP A 346 -6.16 -8.78 6.98
C ASP A 346 -6.28 -9.73 8.19
N ASP A 347 -5.66 -10.91 8.16
CA ASP A 347 -5.51 -11.80 9.30
C ASP A 347 -4.57 -11.27 10.39
N ARG A 348 -3.75 -10.25 10.09
CA ARG A 348 -2.71 -9.74 11.00
C ARG A 348 -2.67 -8.22 11.17
N CYS A 349 -3.19 -7.43 10.23
CA CYS A 349 -3.15 -5.96 10.29
C CYS A 349 -4.39 -5.28 9.67
N GLY A 350 -4.40 -3.94 9.66
CA GLY A 350 -5.43 -3.13 9.01
C GLY A 350 -6.75 -3.01 9.78
N GLN A 351 -6.83 -3.51 11.03
CA GLN A 351 -8.05 -3.46 11.83
C GLN A 351 -7.80 -3.46 13.33
N ILE A 352 -8.67 -2.75 14.06
CA ILE A 352 -8.82 -2.89 15.51
C ILE A 352 -9.69 -4.14 15.75
N LYS A 353 -9.05 -5.22 16.18
CA LYS A 353 -9.70 -6.52 16.44
C LYS A 353 -9.03 -7.21 17.61
N GLU A 354 -9.82 -7.83 18.49
CA GLU A 354 -9.30 -8.55 19.66
C GLU A 354 -8.20 -9.56 19.24
N ASP A 355 -7.17 -9.68 20.08
CA ASP A 355 -5.98 -10.53 19.93
C ASP A 355 -5.00 -10.16 18.81
N TYR A 356 -5.32 -9.17 17.97
CA TYR A 356 -4.40 -8.63 16.98
C TYR A 356 -3.39 -7.71 17.67
N ASN A 357 -2.22 -7.52 17.06
CA ASN A 357 -1.25 -6.52 17.52
C ASN A 357 -1.90 -5.15 17.59
N ALA A 358 -1.67 -4.43 18.68
CA ALA A 358 -2.20 -3.09 18.91
C ALA A 358 -1.42 -2.05 18.10
N ASP A 359 -1.55 -2.13 16.78
CA ASP A 359 -1.01 -1.16 15.84
C ASP A 359 -2.11 -0.16 15.46
N PHE A 360 -2.01 1.07 15.94
CA PHE A 360 -3.05 2.09 15.77
C PHE A 360 -2.46 3.49 15.61
N ILE A 361 -3.27 4.39 15.08
CA ILE A 361 -2.96 5.81 14.99
C ILE A 361 -3.94 6.62 15.83
N VAL A 362 -3.45 7.74 16.35
CA VAL A 362 -4.23 8.76 17.04
C VAL A 362 -4.41 9.93 16.08
N LEU A 363 -5.65 10.28 15.80
CA LEU A 363 -6.04 11.32 14.86
C LEU A 363 -6.80 12.44 15.58
N LYS A 364 -6.57 13.68 15.17
CA LYS A 364 -7.51 14.77 15.45
C LYS A 364 -8.75 14.60 14.56
N SER A 365 -9.85 15.25 14.93
CA SER A 365 -11.11 15.22 14.17
C SER A 365 -11.02 15.78 12.75
N ASN A 366 -9.94 16.49 12.41
CA ASN A 366 -9.64 17.01 11.08
C ASN A 366 -8.69 16.11 10.26
N MET A 367 -8.54 14.84 10.65
CA MET A 367 -7.66 13.82 10.04
C MET A 367 -6.15 14.07 10.18
N GLU A 368 -5.73 15.06 10.98
CA GLU A 368 -4.30 15.20 11.30
C GLU A 368 -3.81 14.07 12.19
N LEU A 369 -2.71 13.44 11.79
CA LEU A 369 -1.98 12.46 12.59
C LEU A 369 -1.36 13.15 13.81
N SER A 370 -1.59 12.56 14.98
CA SER A 370 -1.01 13.01 16.25
C SER A 370 0.05 12.03 16.72
N GLU A 371 -0.26 10.74 16.77
CA GLU A 371 0.64 9.70 17.28
C GLU A 371 0.46 8.38 16.56
N VAL A 372 1.50 7.54 16.59
CA VAL A 372 1.48 6.18 16.04
C VAL A 372 1.94 5.19 17.10
N TYR A 373 1.24 4.08 17.17
CA TYR A 373 1.50 2.98 18.07
C TYR A 373 1.80 1.69 17.30
N VAL A 374 2.83 0.97 17.75
CA VAL A 374 3.20 -0.36 17.26
C VAL A 374 3.28 -1.30 18.45
N ASN A 375 2.59 -2.45 18.38
CA ASN A 375 2.47 -3.42 19.48
C ASN A 375 2.05 -2.76 20.80
N GLY A 376 1.12 -1.80 20.74
CA GLY A 376 0.61 -1.07 21.89
C GLY A 376 1.64 -0.15 22.56
N LYS A 377 2.79 0.11 21.94
CA LYS A 377 3.79 1.07 22.41
C LYS A 377 3.84 2.27 21.49
N GLN A 378 3.98 3.46 22.07
CA GLN A 378 4.12 4.69 21.29
C GLN A 378 5.42 4.62 20.51
N ALA A 379 5.33 4.74 19.18
CA ALA A 379 6.46 4.65 18.26
C ALA A 379 6.80 6.00 17.62
N MET A 380 5.79 6.87 17.46
CA MET A 380 5.95 8.23 16.96
C MET A 380 4.95 9.17 17.66
N SER A 381 5.39 10.40 17.91
CA SER A 381 4.55 11.54 18.27
C SER A 381 4.87 12.69 17.33
N SER A 382 3.84 13.37 16.84
CA SER A 382 3.94 14.51 15.90
C SER A 382 4.19 15.84 16.60
#